data_AF-A0A4R5F491-F1
#
_entry.id   AF-A0A4R5F491-F1
#
_cell.length_a   1.000
_cell.length_b   1.000
_cell.length_c   1.000
_cell.angle_alpha   90.00
_cell.angle_beta   90.00
_cell.angle_gamma   90.00
#
_symmetry.space_group_name_H-M   'P 1'
#
loop_
_entity.id
_entity.type
_entity.pdbx_description
1 polymer ?
#
loop_
_entity_poly.entity_id
_entity_poly.type
_entity_poly.pdbx_seq_one_letter_code
_entity_poly.pdbx_strand_id
1 'polypeptide(L)' 'MKKIFVVFLALCGVGLVLKGIFGFFPLNFRTISENNYSYDLGHDFGYLTAKVAKIIVGIFLIKYTYDWFSDENKMQENN' A
#
# COMPACT_ATOMS: atom_id res chain seq x y z
N MET A 1 22.94 7.28 9.01
CA MET A 1 22.32 5.99 8.61
C MET A 1 20.80 5.97 8.76
N LYS A 2 20.20 6.45 9.86
CA LYS A 2 18.73 6.45 10.04
C LYS A 2 17.95 7.24 8.98
N LYS A 3 18.41 8.44 8.57
CA LYS A 3 17.74 9.26 7.53
C LYS A 3 17.67 8.57 6.16
N ILE A 4 18.77 7.95 5.72
CA ILE A 4 18.83 7.21 4.44
C ILE A 4 17.81 6.05 4.44
N PHE A 5 17.69 5.35 5.58
CA PHE A 5 16.70 4.27 5.73
C PHE A 5 15.25 4.78 5.63
N VAL A 6 14.93 5.93 6.25
CA VAL A 6 13.59 6.54 6.19
C VAL A 6 13.27 7.03 4.78
N VAL A 7 14.23 7.63 4.07
CA VAL A 7 14.06 7.99 2.64
C VAL A 7 13.80 6.75 1.78
N PHE A 8 14.52 5.66 2.03
CA PHE A 8 14.29 4.39 1.33
C PHE A 8 12.87 3.83 1.60
N LEU A 9 12.40 3.89 2.85
CA LEU A 9 11.03 3.54 3.23
C LEU A 9 9.99 4.38 2.48
N ALA A 10 10.22 5.69 2.32
CA ALA A 10 9.33 6.58 1.60
C ALA A 10 9.25 6.19 0.11
N LEU A 11 10.40 5.93 -0.52
CA LEU A 11 10.46 5.45 -1.90
C LEU A 11 9.77 4.09 -2.07
N CYS A 12 9.93 3.17 -1.11
CA CYS A 12 9.20 1.90 -1.10
C CYS A 12 7.69 2.12 -0.96
N GLY A 13 7.25 3.01 -0.08
CA GLY A 13 5.85 3.37 0.10
C GLY A 13 5.23 3.91 -1.18
N VAL A 14 5.88 4.87 -1.84
CA VAL A 14 5.45 5.41 -3.14
C VAL A 14 5.40 4.31 -4.21
N GLY A 15 6.42 3.45 -4.28
CA GLY A 15 6.45 2.32 -5.21
C GLY A 15 5.32 1.32 -5.00
N LEU A 16 4.93 1.05 -3.74
CA LEU A 16 3.81 0.19 -3.40
C LEU A 16 2.46 0.81 -3.79
N VAL A 17 2.28 2.12 -3.56
CA VAL A 17 1.08 2.84 -4.00
C VAL A 17 0.96 2.82 -5.51
N LEU A 18 2.03 3.15 -6.23
CA LEU A 18 2.05 3.12 -7.70
C LEU A 18 1.77 1.71 -8.23
N LYS A 19 2.45 0.68 -7.73
CA LYS A 19 2.18 -0.72 -8.11
C LYS A 19 0.75 -1.12 -7.78
N GLY A 20 0.20 -0.64 -6.66
CA GLY A 20 -1.19 -0.86 -6.28
C GLY A 20 -2.16 -0.24 -7.28
N ILE A 21 -1.96 1.03 -7.65
CA ILE A 21 -2.81 1.78 -8.59
C ILE A 21 -2.69 1.23 -10.01
N PHE A 22 -1.48 1.05 -10.55
CA PHE A 22 -1.27 0.49 -11.89
C PHE A 22 -1.71 -0.98 -11.96
N GLY A 23 -1.49 -1.74 -10.89
CA GLY A 23 -1.99 -3.10 -10.75
C GLY A 23 -3.49 -3.19 -10.46
N PHE A 24 -4.15 -2.08 -10.16
CA PHE A 24 -5.61 -2.04 -9.95
C PHE A 24 -6.36 -2.22 -11.27
N PHE A 25 -5.90 -1.57 -12.34
CA PHE A 25 -6.65 -1.39 -13.58
C PHE A 25 -6.90 -2.63 -14.48
N PRO A 26 -6.19 -3.77 -14.36
CA PRO A 26 -6.74 -5.03 -14.85
C PRO A 26 -7.60 -5.67 -13.74
N LEU A 27 -8.88 -5.31 -13.70
CA LEU A 27 -9.87 -5.98 -12.87
C LEU A 27 -10.27 -7.32 -13.53
N ASN A 28 -9.34 -8.28 -13.50
CA ASN A 28 -9.56 -9.65 -13.99
C ASN A 28 -10.35 -10.45 -12.96
N PHE A 29 -11.62 -10.09 -12.78
CA PHE A 29 -12.55 -10.90 -12.00
C PHE A 29 -12.85 -12.21 -12.75
N ARG A 30 -13.00 -13.30 -12.01
CA ARG A 30 -13.48 -14.55 -12.60
C ARG A 30 -14.96 -14.43 -12.89
N THR A 31 -15.39 -15.00 -14.01
CA THR A 31 -16.82 -15.19 -14.24
C THR A 31 -17.37 -16.16 -13.21
N ILE A 32 -18.35 -15.73 -12.43
CA ILE A 32 -18.96 -16.55 -11.38
C ILE A 32 -19.71 -17.72 -12.04
N SER A 33 -19.31 -18.96 -11.74
CA SER A 33 -19.99 -20.17 -12.20
C SER A 33 -20.92 -20.73 -11.11
N GLU A 34 -22.11 -21.22 -11.48
CA GLU A 34 -23.04 -21.86 -10.53
C GLU A 34 -22.42 -23.06 -9.80
N ASN A 35 -21.52 -23.81 -10.45
CA ASN A 35 -20.88 -24.97 -9.84
C ASN A 35 -19.80 -24.62 -8.81
N ASN A 36 -19.26 -23.41 -8.85
CA ASN A 36 -18.14 -22.96 -8.02
C ASN A 36 -18.38 -21.59 -7.36
N TYR A 37 -19.64 -21.22 -7.18
CA TYR A 37 -20.09 -19.89 -6.78
C TYR A 37 -19.31 -19.30 -5.58
N SER A 38 -19.23 -20.06 -4.48
CA SER A 38 -18.53 -19.63 -3.26
C SER A 38 -17.02 -19.46 -3.45
N TYR A 39 -16.40 -20.29 -4.31
CA TYR A 39 -14.97 -20.22 -4.58
C TYR A 39 -14.64 -19.02 -5.48
N ASP A 40 -15.43 -18.79 -6.53
CA ASP A 40 -15.22 -17.69 -7.47
C ASP A 40 -15.42 -16.33 -6.76
N LEU A 41 -16.46 -16.21 -5.91
CA LEU A 41 -16.66 -15.03 -5.06
C LEU A 41 -15.52 -14.82 -4.07
N GLY A 42 -15.07 -15.88 -3.39
CA GLY A 42 -13.96 -15.79 -2.44
C GLY A 42 -12.66 -15.37 -3.11
N HIS A 43 -12.40 -15.89 -4.32
CA HIS A 43 -11.24 -15.52 -5.13
C HIS A 43 -11.30 -14.04 -5.52
N ASP A 44 -12.43 -13.57 -6.05
CA ASP A 44 -12.57 -12.18 -6.51
C ASP A 44 -12.51 -11.18 -5.36
N PHE A 45 -13.12 -11.50 -4.22
CA PHE A 45 -13.05 -10.68 -3.03
C PHE A 45 -11.63 -10.65 -2.43
N GLY A 46 -10.95 -11.81 -2.36
CA GLY A 46 -9.56 -11.90 -1.94
C GLY A 46 -8.62 -11.14 -2.87
N TYR A 47 -8.85 -11.24 -4.18
CA TYR A 47 -8.11 -10.53 -5.21
C TYR A 47 -8.26 -9.01 -5.07
N LEU A 48 -9.50 -8.52 -4.88
CA LEU A 48 -9.77 -7.11 -4.65
C LEU A 48 -9.12 -6.62 -3.35
N THR A 49 -9.29 -7.37 -2.26
CA THR A 49 -8.72 -7.04 -0.94
C THR A 49 -7.20 -6.96 -0.99
N ALA A 50 -6.54 -7.92 -1.66
CA ALA A 50 -5.09 -7.92 -1.81
C ALA A 50 -4.57 -6.72 -2.60
N LYS A 51 -5.33 -6.22 -3.59
CA LYS A 51 -4.98 -5.00 -4.33
C LYS A 51 -5.12 -3.75 -3.45
N VAL A 52 -6.23 -3.63 -2.74
CA VAL A 52 -6.50 -2.51 -1.83
C VAL A 52 -5.48 -2.46 -0.68
N ALA A 53 -5.15 -3.62 -0.10
CA ALA A 53 -4.18 -3.72 0.99
C ALA A 53 -2.80 -3.15 0.61
N LYS A 54 -2.32 -3.36 -0.62
CA LYS A 54 -1.04 -2.80 -1.08
C LYS A 54 -1.03 -1.28 -1.10
N ILE A 55 -2.14 -0.67 -1.52
CA ILE A 55 -2.31 0.78 -1.55
C ILE A 55 -2.33 1.32 -0.12
N ILE A 56 -3.12 0.70 0.76
CA ILE A 56 -3.22 1.07 2.18
C ILE A 56 -1.84 1.01 2.85
N VAL A 57 -1.12 -0.12 2.71
CA VAL A 57 0.22 -0.28 3.29
C VAL A 57 1.20 0.77 2.76
N GLY A 58 1.14 1.07 1.45
CA GLY A 58 1.95 2.12 0.85
C GLY A 58 1.66 3.52 1.43
N ILE A 59 0.39 3.87 1.62
CA ILE A 59 -0.02 5.14 2.24
C ILE A 59 0.45 5.21 3.70
N PHE A 60 0.30 4.13 4.46
CA PHE A 60 0.78 4.07 5.85
C PHE A 60 2.28 4.27 5.95
N LEU A 61 3.05 3.66 5.05
CA LEU A 61 4.50 3.85 4.96
C LEU A 61 4.88 5.31 4.69
N ILE A 62 4.22 5.93 3.72
CA ILE A 62 4.45 7.35 3.39
C ILE A 62 4.12 8.24 4.60
N LYS A 63 2.98 8.00 5.25
CA LYS A 63 2.57 8.73 6.45
C LYS A 63 3.59 8.56 7.58
N TYR A 64 4.01 7.34 7.87
CA TYR A 64 5.02 7.07 8.88
C TYR A 64 6.33 7.83 8.61
N THR A 65 6.79 7.84 7.35
CA THR A 65 7.99 8.59 6.99
C THR A 65 7.81 10.10 7.12
N TYR A 66 6.63 10.63 6.79
CA TYR A 66 6.30 12.04 6.97
C TYR A 66 6.31 12.44 8.45
N ASP A 67 5.63 11.65 9.31
CA ASP A 67 5.57 11.90 10.75
C ASP A 67 6.97 11.88 11.36
N TRP A 68 7.83 10.93 10.95
CA TRP A 68 9.22 10.86 11.40
C TRP A 68 10.03 12.11 11.07
N PHE A 69 9.91 12.64 9.85
CA PHE A 69 10.59 13.89 9.46
C PHE A 69 10.01 15.12 10.18
N SER A 70 8.69 15.16 10.40
CA SER A 70 8.04 16.24 11.14
C SER A 70 8.54 16.30 12.59
N ASP A 71 8.65 15.14 13.25
CA ASP A 71 9.14 15.06 14.62
C ASP A 71 10.64 15.38 14.73
N GLU A 72 11.45 14.96 13.75
CA GLU A 72 12.87 15.34 13.71
C GLU A 72 13.05 16.85 13.58
N ASN A 73 12.26 17.52 12.73
CA ASN A 73 12.31 18.98 12.58
C ASN A 73 11.90 19.71 13.87
N LYS A 74 10.86 19.25 14.58
CA LYS A 74 10.43 19.83 15.87
C LYS A 74 11.50 19.70 16.96
N MET A 75 12.30 18.65 16.94
CA MET A 75 13.41 18.49 17.89
C MET A 75 14.59 19.41 17.57
N GLN A 76 14.79 19.80 16.32
CA GLN A 76 15.84 20.76 15.94
C GLN A 76 15.46 22.21 16.21
N GLU A 77 14.18 22.57 16.21
CA GLU A 77 13.72 23.92 16.58
C GLU A 77 13.73 24.20 18.09
N ASN A 78 13.74 23.16 18.93
CA ASN A 78 13.70 23.27 20.40
C ASN A 78 15.07 23.09 21.09
N ASN A 79 16.17 22.98 20.33
CA ASN A 79 17.55 22.93 20.83
C ASN A 79 18.35 24.12 20.32
#